data_AF-A0A7W9PR61-F1
#
_entry.id   AF-A0A7W9PR61-F1
#
_cell.length_a   1.000
_cell.length_b   1.000
_cell.length_c   1.000
_cell.angle_alpha   90.00
_cell.angle_beta   90.00
_cell.angle_gamma   90.00
#
_symmetry.space_group_name_H-M   'P 1'
#
loop_
_entity.id
_entity.type
_entity.pdbx_description
1 polymer ?
#
loop_
_entity_poly.entity_id
_entity_poly.type
_entity_poly.pdbx_seq_one_letter_code
_entity_poly.pdbx_strand_id
1 'polypeptide(L)'
;MTTAQTRALVDIPAELLPLIPLPRLEVLPDARARGAECVWGAEPLSTATAIDLGERATDGGHWFPRACRPCARRAVLAARDDHRGRCEQCTDDATFCQTRRALQALALELRP
;
A
#
# COMPACT_ATOMS: atom_id res chain seq x y z
N MET A 1 -24.12 -10.97 -14.74
CA MET A 1 -23.59 -10.34 -13.52
C MET A 1 -22.28 -9.67 -13.90
N THR A 2 -22.30 -8.37 -14.17
CA THR A 2 -21.12 -7.63 -14.63
C THR A 2 -20.41 -7.06 -13.42
N THR A 3 -19.24 -7.58 -13.08
CA THR A 3 -18.37 -7.00 -12.05
C THR A 3 -17.89 -5.65 -12.55
N ALA A 4 -18.28 -4.58 -11.87
CA ALA A 4 -17.71 -3.25 -12.07
C ALA A 4 -16.25 -3.28 -11.60
N GLN A 5 -15.34 -3.59 -12.52
CA GLN A 5 -13.92 -3.56 -12.25
C GLN A 5 -13.50 -2.09 -12.18
N THR A 6 -13.50 -1.54 -10.97
CA THR A 6 -12.85 -0.26 -10.68
C THR A 6 -11.36 -0.51 -10.86
N ARG A 7 -10.85 -0.24 -12.05
CA ARG A 7 -9.43 -0.38 -12.35
C ARG A 7 -8.67 0.57 -11.41
N ALA A 8 -7.98 0.00 -10.42
CA ALA A 8 -7.07 0.76 -9.59
C ALA A 8 -6.04 1.41 -10.51
N LEU A 9 -5.69 2.66 -10.23
CA LEU A 9 -4.73 3.40 -11.02
C LEU A 9 -3.34 2.74 -11.09
N VAL A 10 -3.04 1.87 -10.13
CA VAL A 10 -1.88 0.97 -10.06
C VAL A 10 -2.36 -0.29 -9.33
N ASP A 11 -2.11 -1.46 -9.92
CA ASP A 11 -2.38 -2.74 -9.27
C ASP A 11 -1.17 -3.13 -8.41
N ILE A 12 -1.34 -3.18 -7.09
CA ILE A 12 -0.27 -3.59 -6.19
C ILE A 12 -0.24 -5.13 -6.10
N PRO A 13 0.91 -5.77 -6.36
CA PRO A 13 1.04 -7.22 -6.22
C PRO A 13 0.68 -7.70 -4.81
N ALA A 14 -0.06 -8.81 -4.72
CA ALA A 14 -0.61 -9.32 -3.47
C ALA A 14 0.47 -9.64 -2.42
N GLU A 15 1.63 -10.11 -2.87
CA GLU A 15 2.79 -10.41 -2.03
C GLU A 15 3.44 -9.16 -1.41
N LEU A 16 3.22 -7.98 -1.98
CA LEU A 16 3.74 -6.71 -1.45
C LEU A 16 2.78 -6.05 -0.47
N LEU A 17 1.48 -6.37 -0.53
CA LEU A 17 0.46 -5.77 0.32
C LEU A 17 0.78 -5.90 1.83
N PRO A 18 1.19 -7.07 2.36
CA PRO A 18 1.50 -7.21 3.78
C PRO A 18 2.74 -6.43 4.22
N LEU A 19 3.61 -6.04 3.28
CA LEU A 19 4.83 -5.28 3.56
C LEU A 19 4.56 -3.78 3.72
N ILE A 20 3.44 -3.29 3.18
CA ILE A 20 3.09 -1.87 3.23
C ILE A 20 2.53 -1.56 4.64
N PRO A 21 3.19 -0.71 5.44
CA PRO A 21 2.75 -0.42 6.79
C PRO A 21 1.47 0.43 6.78
N LEU A 22 0.47 -0.04 7.51
CA LEU A 22 -0.81 0.66 7.68
C LEU A 22 -0.93 1.25 9.09
N PRO A 23 -1.59 2.40 9.25
CA PRO A 23 -2.02 2.87 10.57
C PRO A 23 -2.94 1.85 11.24
N ARG A 24 -2.97 1.87 12.57
CA ARG A 24 -3.91 1.07 13.36
C ARG A 24 -5.34 1.50 13.02
N LEU A 25 -6.21 0.55 12.67
CA LEU A 25 -7.57 0.83 12.22
C LEU A 25 -8.40 1.53 13.30
N GLU A 26 -8.17 1.16 14.56
CA GLU A 26 -8.96 1.59 15.72
C GLU A 26 -8.75 3.07 16.07
N VAL A 27 -7.69 3.68 15.52
CA VAL A 27 -7.37 5.10 15.74
C VAL A 27 -7.64 5.96 14.51
N LEU A 28 -8.14 5.37 13.42
CA LEU A 28 -8.46 6.10 12.21
C LEU A 28 -9.83 6.78 12.35
N PRO A 29 -9.96 8.05 11.90
CA PRO A 29 -11.28 8.63 11.68
C PRO A 29 -12.09 7.78 10.69
N ASP A 30 -13.41 7.73 10.89
CA ASP A 30 -14.32 6.92 10.07
C ASP A 30 -14.07 7.11 8.57
N ALA A 31 -13.96 8.35 8.08
CA ALA A 31 -13.74 8.63 6.66
C ALA A 31 -12.51 7.90 6.07
N ARG A 32 -11.42 7.76 6.84
CA ARG A 32 -10.22 6.99 6.43
C ARG A 32 -10.43 5.49 6.58
N ALA A 33 -11.07 5.06 7.67
CA ALA A 33 -11.35 3.64 7.92
C ALA A 33 -12.16 3.01 6.78
N ARG A 34 -13.16 3.71 6.24
CA ARG A 34 -13.98 3.27 5.08
C ARG A 34 -13.39 3.65 3.71
N GLY A 35 -12.19 4.22 3.66
CA GLY A 35 -11.49 4.54 2.41
C GLY A 35 -12.08 5.70 1.59
N ALA A 36 -12.86 6.58 2.22
CA ALA A 36 -13.32 7.84 1.62
C ALA A 36 -12.22 8.92 1.62
N GLU A 37 -11.26 8.79 2.54
CA GLU A 37 -10.03 9.58 2.59
C GLU A 37 -8.81 8.65 2.51
N CYS A 38 -7.66 9.24 2.18
CA CYS A 38 -6.41 8.51 2.20
C CYS A 38 -6.11 7.98 3.61
N VAL A 39 -5.66 6.73 3.71
CA VAL A 39 -5.42 6.11 5.01
C VAL A 39 -4.32 6.84 5.80
N TRP A 40 -3.36 7.46 5.12
CA TRP A 40 -2.25 8.21 5.73
C TRP A 40 -2.45 9.73 5.75
N GLY A 41 -3.18 10.28 4.78
CA GLY A 41 -3.40 11.72 4.63
C GLY A 41 -4.90 12.02 4.63
N ALA A 42 -5.33 13.17 5.14
CA ALA A 42 -6.76 13.49 5.22
C ALA A 42 -7.39 13.86 3.86
N GLU A 43 -6.71 13.60 2.74
CA GLU A 43 -7.21 14.00 1.43
C GLU A 43 -8.40 13.13 1.01
N PRO A 44 -9.51 13.74 0.56
CA PRO A 44 -10.64 12.99 -0.01
C PRO A 44 -10.21 12.18 -1.24
N LEU A 45 -10.72 10.97 -1.33
CA LEU A 45 -10.45 10.04 -2.40
C LEU A 45 -11.64 9.91 -3.35
N SER A 46 -11.36 9.92 -4.64
CA SER A 46 -12.31 9.53 -5.67
C SER A 46 -12.07 8.09 -6.10
N THR A 47 -13.09 7.43 -6.65
CA THR A 47 -12.92 6.12 -7.27
C THR A 47 -11.90 6.12 -8.41
N ALA A 48 -11.71 7.26 -9.07
CA ALA A 48 -10.76 7.41 -10.17
C ALA A 48 -9.31 7.59 -9.73
N THR A 49 -9.04 8.04 -8.50
CA THR A 49 -7.69 8.44 -8.05
C THR A 49 -7.14 7.61 -6.89
N ALA A 50 -7.99 6.85 -6.23
CA ALA A 50 -7.60 6.03 -5.09
C ALA A 50 -6.83 4.78 -5.52
N ILE A 51 -5.71 4.55 -4.84
CA ILE A 51 -4.98 3.29 -4.85
C ILE A 51 -5.61 2.35 -3.83
N ASP A 52 -5.95 1.16 -4.27
CA ASP A 52 -6.40 0.07 -3.41
C ASP A 52 -5.18 -0.57 -2.74
N LEU A 53 -5.19 -0.67 -1.41
CA LEU A 53 -4.11 -1.30 -0.64
C LEU A 53 -4.47 -2.74 -0.27
N GLY A 54 -5.47 -3.32 -0.94
CA GLY A 54 -5.98 -4.66 -0.78
C GLY A 54 -6.59 -4.92 0.59
N GLU A 55 -7.21 -6.08 0.70
CA GLU A 55 -7.90 -6.52 1.92
C GLU A 55 -6.92 -6.76 3.09
N ARG A 56 -7.36 -6.40 4.30
CA ARG A 56 -6.72 -6.76 5.57
C ARG A 56 -7.73 -7.42 6.48
N ALA A 57 -7.41 -8.61 6.96
CA ALA A 57 -8.15 -9.24 8.03
C ALA A 57 -7.87 -8.47 9.34
N THR A 58 -8.93 -8.20 10.09
CA THR A 58 -8.90 -7.60 11.41
C THR A 58 -9.76 -8.43 12.36
N ASP A 59 -9.63 -8.19 13.66
CA ASP A 59 -10.46 -8.90 14.67
C ASP A 59 -11.97 -8.64 14.47
N GLY A 60 -12.33 -7.53 13.83
CA GLY A 60 -13.70 -7.12 13.54
C GLY A 60 -14.20 -7.47 12.12
N GLY A 61 -13.39 -8.14 11.30
CA GLY A 61 -13.77 -8.54 9.93
C GLY A 61 -12.73 -8.16 8.88
N HIS A 62 -13.19 -7.59 7.77
CA HIS A 62 -12.35 -7.26 6.61
C HIS A 62 -12.26 -5.74 6.44
N TRP A 63 -11.05 -5.24 6.23
CA TRP A 63 -10.76 -3.84 6.00
C TRP A 63 -10.13 -3.64 4.62
N PHE A 64 -10.60 -2.64 3.88
CA PHE A 64 -10.16 -2.32 2.52
C PHE A 64 -9.56 -0.91 2.48
N PRO A 65 -8.34 -0.72 3.01
CA PRO A 65 -7.68 0.58 3.04
C PRO A 65 -7.41 1.13 1.64
N ARG A 66 -7.59 2.44 1.48
CA ARG A 66 -7.31 3.15 0.23
C ARG A 66 -6.39 4.33 0.49
N ALA A 67 -5.65 4.74 -0.53
CA ALA A 67 -4.72 5.85 -0.41
C ALA A 67 -4.63 6.70 -1.67
N CYS A 68 -4.17 7.94 -1.50
CA CYS A 68 -3.71 8.72 -2.62
C CYS A 68 -2.33 8.21 -3.09
N ARG A 69 -2.06 8.33 -4.40
CA ARG A 69 -0.80 7.91 -5.03
C ARG A 69 0.47 8.39 -4.30
N PRO A 70 0.63 9.67 -3.89
CA PRO A 70 1.86 10.11 -3.21
C PRO A 70 2.05 9.48 -1.83
N CYS A 71 0.98 9.24 -1.07
CA CYS A 71 1.07 8.55 0.22
C CYS A 71 1.38 7.06 0.06
N ALA A 72 0.74 6.39 -0.90
CA ALA A 72 1.07 5.01 -1.25
C ALA A 72 2.55 4.86 -1.61
N ARG A 73 3.08 5.76 -2.44
CA ARG A 73 4.52 5.77 -2.78
C ARG A 73 5.42 5.90 -1.55
N ARG A 74 5.10 6.82 -0.64
CA ARG A 74 5.86 7.02 0.60
C ARG A 74 5.85 5.76 1.48
N ALA A 75 4.71 5.12 1.61
CA ALA A 75 4.58 3.89 2.39
C ALA A 75 5.37 2.72 1.77
N VAL A 76 5.35 2.57 0.44
CA VAL A 76 6.16 1.55 -0.27
C VAL A 76 7.66 1.80 -0.10
N LEU A 77 8.10 3.06 -0.15
CA LEU A 77 9.50 3.40 0.13
C LEU A 77 9.89 3.09 1.58
N ALA A 78 9.03 3.39 2.54
CA ALA A 78 9.25 3.04 3.95
C ALA A 78 9.36 1.51 4.14
N ALA A 79 8.49 0.74 3.50
CA ALA A 79 8.55 -0.73 3.50
C ALA A 79 9.87 -1.26 2.92
N ARG A 80 10.35 -0.67 1.82
CA ARG A 80 11.64 -1.02 1.21
C ARG A 80 12.81 -0.76 2.15
N ASP A 81 12.82 0.39 2.81
CA ASP A 81 13.92 0.80 3.70
C ASP A 81 13.95 -0.04 4.98
N ASP A 82 12.78 -0.34 5.52
CA ASP A 82 12.62 -1.25 6.65
C ASP A 82 13.05 -2.68 6.31
N HIS A 83 12.63 -3.21 5.15
CA HIS A 83 13.06 -4.53 4.68
C HIS A 83 14.59 -4.61 4.55
N ARG A 84 15.22 -3.56 4.00
CA ARG A 84 16.69 -3.48 3.90
C ARG A 84 17.37 -3.61 5.25
N GLY A 85 16.79 -3.05 6.32
CA GLY A 85 17.34 -3.14 7.67
C GLY A 85 17.24 -4.51 8.33
N ARG A 86 16.45 -5.43 7.77
CA ARG A 86 16.11 -6.74 8.38
C ARG A 86 16.43 -7.95 7.51
N CYS A 87 16.89 -7.75 6.27
CA CYS A 87 17.12 -8.81 5.30
C CYS A 87 18.62 -9.07 5.10
N GLU A 88 19.07 -10.30 5.37
CA GLU A 88 20.45 -10.74 5.16
C GLU A 88 20.92 -10.54 3.72
N GLN A 89 20.12 -10.96 2.73
CA GLN A 89 20.44 -10.74 1.31
C GLN A 89 20.62 -9.26 0.96
N CYS A 90 19.90 -8.35 1.61
CA CYS A 90 20.07 -6.92 1.38
C CYS A 90 21.39 -6.39 1.95
N THR A 91 21.94 -7.04 2.98
CA THR A 91 23.25 -6.74 3.55
C THR A 91 24.37 -7.29 2.68
N ASP A 92 24.20 -8.52 2.17
CA ASP A 92 25.22 -9.20 1.37
C ASP A 92 25.29 -8.68 -0.08
N ASP A 93 24.19 -8.79 -0.81
CA ASP A 93 24.06 -8.29 -2.18
C ASP A 93 22.60 -7.95 -2.51
N ALA A 94 22.28 -6.67 -2.36
CA ALA A 94 20.95 -6.13 -2.56
C ALA A 94 20.41 -6.26 -4.01
N THR A 95 21.21 -6.72 -4.97
CA THR A 95 20.77 -6.97 -6.37
C THR A 95 20.01 -8.29 -6.53
N PHE A 96 20.24 -9.27 -5.62
CA PHE A 96 19.54 -10.55 -5.61
C PHE A 96 18.24 -10.53 -4.79
N CYS A 97 18.07 -9.55 -3.90
CA CYS A 97 16.85 -9.44 -3.09
C CYS A 97 15.63 -9.05 -3.95
N GLN A 98 14.78 -10.03 -4.24
CA GLN A 98 13.59 -9.86 -5.08
C GLN A 98 12.57 -8.92 -4.43
N THR A 99 12.35 -9.04 -3.11
CA THR A 99 11.41 -8.20 -2.36
C THR A 99 11.78 -6.72 -2.43
N ARG A 100 13.04 -6.37 -2.19
CA ARG A 100 13.53 -5.00 -2.32
C ARG A 100 13.36 -4.45 -3.74
N ARG A 101 13.64 -5.27 -4.76
CA ARG A 101 13.49 -4.89 -6.17
C ARG A 101 12.03 -4.66 -6.55
N ALA A 102 11.13 -5.52 -6.09
CA ALA A 102 9.70 -5.40 -6.33
C ALA A 102 9.12 -4.13 -5.67
N LEU A 103 9.48 -3.85 -4.42
CA LEU A 103 9.09 -2.61 -3.74
C LEU A 103 9.67 -1.36 -4.44
N GLN A 104 10.90 -1.43 -4.93
CA GLN A 104 11.51 -0.34 -5.71
C GLN A 104 10.77 -0.09 -7.03
N ALA A 105 10.41 -1.15 -7.76
CA ALA A 105 9.67 -1.05 -9.02
C ALA A 105 8.30 -0.39 -8.78
N LEU A 106 7.55 -0.87 -7.79
CA LEU A 106 6.26 -0.29 -7.43
C LEU A 106 6.37 1.19 -7.04
N ALA A 107 7.41 1.58 -6.29
CA ALA A 107 7.63 2.98 -5.93
C ALA A 107 7.95 3.89 -7.14
N LEU A 108 8.48 3.32 -8.24
CA LEU A 108 8.70 4.03 -9.50
C LEU A 108 7.39 4.18 -10.28
N GLU A 109 6.54 3.16 -10.30
CA GLU A 109 5.20 3.22 -10.93
C GLU A 109 4.26 4.21 -10.23
N LEU A 110 4.40 4.37 -8.91
CA LEU A 110 3.63 5.34 -8.12
C LEU A 110 4.18 6.77 -8.20
N ARG A 111 5.19 7.04 -9.02
CA ARG A 111 5.69 8.41 -9.22
C ARG A 111 4.59 9.26 -9.89
N PRO A 112 4.34 10.49 -9.40
CA PRO A 112 3.34 11.37 -9.98
C PRO A 112 3.68 11.79 -11.41
#